data_AF-A0A948AWQ8-F1
#
_entry.id   AF-A0A948AWQ8-F1
#
_cell.length_a   1.000
_cell.length_b   1.000
_cell.length_c   1.000
_cell.angle_alpha   90.00
_cell.angle_beta   90.00
_cell.angle_gamma   90.00
#
_symmetry.space_group_name_H-M   'P 1'
#
loop_
_entity.id
_entity.type
_entity.pdbx_description
1 polymer ?
#
loop_
_entity_poly.entity_id
_entity_poly.type
_entity_poly.pdbx_seq_one_letter_code
_entity_poly.pdbx_strand_id
1 'polypeptide(L)' 'MNDEEWVPEYEIARLAAAHHSLVHSLLQTLVDRELVAVRSDDEGASVYQLTPAGSRHLEETRTQKRVSSFPPALEAR' A
#
# COMPACT_ATOMS: atom_id res chain seq x y z
N MET A 1 -10.46 7.15 18.47
CA MET A 1 -9.70 7.99 17.54
C MET A 1 -8.65 7.07 16.95
N ASN A 2 -8.81 6.66 15.70
CA ASN A 2 -7.72 5.99 14.99
C ASN A 2 -6.96 7.12 14.30
N ASP A 3 -5.69 7.27 14.65
CA ASP A 3 -4.75 8.18 14.01
C ASP A 3 -4.63 7.80 12.54
N GLU A 4 -5.42 8.48 11.72
CA GLU A 4 -5.33 8.52 10.26
C GLU A 4 -4.04 9.24 9.87
N GLU A 5 -2.91 8.54 10.01
CA GLU A 5 -1.58 9.10 9.80
C GLU A 5 -1.29 9.28 8.30
N TRP A 6 -1.03 10.52 7.90
CA TRP A 6 -0.59 10.88 6.55
C TRP A 6 0.93 10.71 6.47
N VAL A 7 1.39 9.92 5.52
CA VAL A 7 2.81 9.59 5.37
C VAL A 7 3.40 10.33 4.17
N PRO A 8 4.51 11.07 4.34
CA PRO A 8 5.12 11.79 3.24
C PRO A 8 5.80 10.86 2.22
N GLU A 9 5.83 11.28 0.95
CA GLU A 9 6.37 10.48 -0.16
C GLU A 9 7.81 10.01 0.09
N TYR A 10 8.65 10.90 0.62
CA TYR A 10 10.06 10.60 0.89
C TYR A 10 10.20 9.48 1.94
N GLU A 11 9.30 9.41 2.90
CA GLU A 11 9.31 8.39 3.94
C GLU A 11 8.86 7.05 3.38
N ILE A 12 7.85 7.04 2.51
CA ILE A 12 7.43 5.83 1.77
C ILE A 12 8.60 5.30 0.94
N ALA A 13 9.30 6.17 0.21
CA ALA A 13 10.44 5.77 -0.60
C ALA A 13 11.59 5.21 0.25
N ARG A 14 11.86 5.82 1.41
CA ARG A 14 12.84 5.35 2.39
C ARG A 14 12.47 3.97 2.93
N LEU A 15 11.22 3.77 3.36
CA LEU A 15 10.73 2.50 3.91
C LEU A 15 10.72 1.37 2.86
N ALA A 16 10.38 1.70 1.62
CA ALA A 16 10.40 0.77 0.50
C ALA A 16 11.82 0.47 -0.02
N ALA A 17 12.85 1.18 0.45
CA ALA A 17 14.21 1.13 -0.07
C ALA A 17 14.26 1.26 -1.61
N ALA A 18 13.44 2.16 -2.15
CA ALA A 18 13.21 2.31 -3.59
C ALA A 18 13.47 3.74 -4.06
N HIS A 19 13.79 3.89 -5.35
CA HIS A 19 13.96 5.20 -5.97
C HIS A 19 12.67 6.01 -5.94
N HIS A 20 12.79 7.29 -5.57
CA HIS A 20 11.68 8.23 -5.50
C HIS A 20 10.81 8.24 -6.76
N SER A 21 11.40 8.23 -7.95
CA SER A 21 10.65 8.25 -9.22
C SER A 21 9.76 7.02 -9.42
N LEU A 22 10.20 5.83 -8.98
CA LEU A 22 9.43 4.60 -9.05
C LEU A 22 8.28 4.63 -8.05
N VAL A 23 8.57 5.09 -6.83
CA VAL A 23 7.59 5.22 -5.75
C VAL A 23 6.51 6.22 -6.14
N HIS A 24 6.90 7.38 -6.67
CA HIS A 24 6.00 8.38 -7.20
C HIS A 24 5.04 7.80 -8.24
N SER A 25 5.59 7.14 -9.27
CA SER A 25 4.78 6.54 -10.36
C SER A 25 3.79 5.50 -9.84
N LEU A 26 4.21 4.68 -8.87
CA LEU A 26 3.35 3.69 -8.25
C LEU A 26 2.26 4.34 -7.41
N LEU A 27 2.60 5.36 -6.60
CA LEU A 27 1.63 6.08 -5.78
C LEU A 27 0.58 6.78 -6.64
N GLN A 28 0.97 7.42 -7.75
CA GLN A 28 0.02 7.99 -8.71
C GLN A 28 -0.94 6.92 -9.25
N THR A 29 -0.44 5.73 -9.60
CA THR A 29 -1.30 4.61 -10.02
C THR A 29 -2.27 4.17 -8.91
N LEU A 30 -1.84 4.18 -7.65
CA LEU A 30 -2.70 3.84 -6.52
C LEU A 30 -3.74 4.92 -6.22
N VAL A 31 -3.40 6.20 -6.46
CA VAL A 31 -4.34 7.33 -6.39
C VAL A 31 -5.41 7.22 -7.47
N ASP A 32 -5.01 6.95 -8.72
CA ASP A 32 -5.95 6.76 -9.84
C ASP A 32 -6.93 5.60 -9.61
N ARG A 33 -6.51 4.61 -8.82
CA ARG A 33 -7.33 3.47 -8.41
C ARG A 33 -8.12 3.70 -7.11
N GLU A 34 -8.05 4.90 -6.55
CA GLU A 34 -8.71 5.29 -5.31
C GLU A 34 -8.31 4.41 -4.10
N LEU A 35 -7.14 3.78 -4.15
CA LEU A 35 -6.61 2.94 -3.07
C LEU A 35 -5.82 3.76 -2.05
N VAL A 36 -5.23 4.87 -2.48
CA VAL A 36 -4.60 5.85 -1.60
C VAL A 36 -5.12 7.25 -1.92
N ALA A 37 -5.26 8.08 -0.90
CA ALA A 37 -5.51 9.51 -1.04
C ALA A 37 -4.17 10.25 -1.04
N VAL A 38 -4.11 11.37 -1.74
CA VAL A 38 -2.96 12.28 -1.76
C VAL A 38 -3.41 13.70 -1.47
N ARG A 39 -2.60 14.45 -0.72
CA ARG A 39 -2.72 15.90 -0.56
C ARG A 39 -1.34 16.53 -0.37
N SER A 40 -1.27 17.85 -0.46
CA SER A 40 -0.09 18.61 -0.06
C SER A 40 -0.19 18.99 1.42
N ASP A 41 0.92 18.91 2.15
CA ASP A 41 1.05 19.48 3.49
C ASP A 41 1.33 20.99 3.44
N ASP A 42 1.52 21.62 4.62
CA ASP A 42 1.81 23.05 4.75
C ASP A 42 3.17 23.45 4.13
N GLU A 43 4.07 22.49 3.92
CA GLU A 43 5.38 22.69 3.27
C GLU A 43 5.32 22.43 1.75
N GLY A 44 4.16 22.01 1.22
CA GLY A 44 3.94 21.68 -0.18
C GLY A 44 4.39 20.27 -0.56
N ALA A 45 4.80 19.44 0.40
CA ALA A 45 5.20 18.06 0.16
C ALA A 45 3.97 17.17 -0.04
N SER A 46 4.09 16.16 -0.91
CA SER A 46 3.02 15.19 -1.13
C SER A 46 2.98 14.17 0.01
N VAL A 47 1.82 14.09 0.66
CA VAL A 47 1.54 13.13 1.73
C VAL A 47 0.40 12.21 1.31
N TYR A 48 0.47 10.96 1.75
CA TYR A 48 -0.41 9.88 1.32
C TYR A 48 -1.04 9.14 2.48
N GLN A 49 -2.24 8.62 2.26
CA GLN A 49 -2.95 7.80 3.24
C GLN A 49 -3.72 6.68 2.52
N LEU A 50 -3.89 5.51 3.15
CA LEU A 50 -4.80 4.48 2.65
C LEU A 50 -6.24 4.95 2.72
N THR A 51 -7.00 4.73 1.64
CA THR A 51 -8.45 4.89 1.67
C THR A 51 -9.10 3.66 2.34
N PRO A 52 -10.41 3.72 2.67
CA PRO A 52 -11.15 2.52 3.08
C PRO A 52 -11.09 1.39 2.03
N ALA A 53 -11.09 1.74 0.73
CA ALA A 53 -10.96 0.78 -0.36
C ALA A 53 -9.54 0.17 -0.41
N GLY A 54 -8.50 0.99 -0.26
CA GLY A 54 -7.11 0.53 -0.16
C GLY A 54 -6.87 -0.42 1.00
N SER A 55 -7.43 -0.09 2.17
CA SER A 55 -7.34 -0.94 3.38
C SER A 55 -8.00 -2.30 3.15
N ARG A 56 -9.20 -2.33 2.56
CA ARG A 56 -9.89 -3.58 2.21
C ARG A 56 -9.09 -4.41 1.21
N HIS A 57 -8.59 -3.77 0.15
CA HIS A 57 -7.79 -4.43 -0.89
C HIS A 57 -6.51 -5.06 -0.31
N LEU A 58 -5.86 -4.37 0.63
CA LEU A 58 -4.69 -4.89 1.33
C LEU A 58 -5.03 -6.12 2.19
N GLU A 59 -6.16 -6.09 2.90
CA GLU A 59 -6.62 -7.21 3.72
C GLU A 59 -6.96 -8.45 2.87
N GLU A 60 -7.67 -8.25 1.75
CA GLU A 60 -7.99 -9.30 0.78
C GLU A 60 -6.71 -9.94 0.22
N THR A 61 -5.75 -9.11 -0.20
CA THR A 61 -4.47 -9.58 -0.75
C THR A 61 -3.64 -10.33 0.29
N ARG A 62 -3.62 -9.86 1.54
CA ARG A 62 -2.91 -10.52 2.64
C ARG A 62 -3.50 -11.89 2.97
N THR A 63 -4.82 -12.01 2.89
CA THR A 63 -5.55 -13.25 3.12
C THR A 63 -5.28 -14.27 2.00
N GLN A 64 -5.32 -13.83 0.73
CA GLN A 64 -5.02 -14.71 -0.41
C GLN A 64 -3.59 -15.27 -0.37
N LYS A 65 -2.60 -14.47 0.09
CA LYS A 65 -1.21 -14.92 0.23
C LYS A 65 -1.05 -16.07 1.24
N ARG A 66 -1.90 -16.14 2.28
CA ARG A 66 -1.90 -17.24 3.28
C ARG A 66 -2.56 -18.52 2.78
N VAL A 67 -3.51 -18.44 1.84
CA VAL A 67 -4.24 -19.61 1.34
C VAL A 67 -3.43 -20.37 0.28
N SER A 68 -2.55 -19.71 -0.47
CA SER A 68 -1.73 -20.38 -1.51
C SER A 68 -0.54 -21.20 -0.98
N SER A 69 -0.27 -21.17 0.33
CA SER A 69 0.85 -21.90 0.97
C SER A 69 0.48 -23.29 1.52
N PHE A 70 -0.69 -23.83 1.19
CA PHE A 70 -0.97 -25.26 1.42
C PHE A 70 -0.44 -26.07 0.22
N PRO A 71 0.62 -26.89 0.35
CA PRO A 71 0.75 -28.00 -0.58
C PRO A 71 -0.49 -28.90 -0.38
N PRO A 72 -1.11 -29.43 -1.45
CA PRO A 72 -2.02 -30.54 -1.25
C PRO A 72 -1.25 -31.62 -0.52
N ALA A 73 -1.77 -32.06 0.62
CA ALA A 73 -1.27 -33.26 1.28
C ALA A 73 -1.16 -34.34 0.19
N LEU A 74 0.06 -34.79 -0.07
CA LEU A 74 0.31 -35.92 -0.94
C LEU A 74 -0.16 -37.16 -0.18
N GLU A 75 -1.48 -37.33 -0.08
CA GLU A 75 -2.10 -38.62 0.18
C GLU A 75 -2.00 -39.43 -1.11
N ALA A 76 -0.88 -40.13 -1.30
CA ALA A 76 -0.83 -41.31 -2.16
C ALA A 76 0.46 -42.11 -1.96
N ARG A 77 0.27 -43.24 -1.26
CA ARG A 77 1.01 -44.52 -1.33
C ARG A 77 2.16 -44.76 -0.37
#